data_AF-A0A109LCH4-F1
#
_entry.id   AF-A0A109LCH4-F1
#
_cell.length_a   1.000
_cell.length_b   1.000
_cell.length_c   1.000
_cell.angle_alpha   90.00
_cell.angle_beta   90.00
_cell.angle_gamma   90.00
#
_symmetry.space_group_name_H-M   'P 1'
#
loop_
_entity.id
_entity.type
_entity.pdbx_description
1 polymer ?
#
loop_
_entity_poly.entity_id
_entity_poly.type
_entity_poly.pdbx_seq_one_letter_code
_entity_poly.pdbx_strand_id
1 'polypeptide(L)'
;MAFFFKPYLIYLLGRSLAEVNLNPEKFNRNLIYFITFTAFAATIDAILFKGHVTTFVEFERIPGEVIYGGVFDPTFFGLKFHGSNGINGIAVFFSVAFMICLSLGVIMKPKRSLRLVSYIGMMCSLILVLGSGSRQAALGLVVSCLCCFFAGKMTTRRTIKVFFYIVFSLFSCATIVILFSDYFSELFAKILIMIDNIYSGNWDGVSSGRLGLYVILIEDLIKSPLFGTGFSGYGIFDSELGYFDNDVSTSGYTPHNQYLGALWKMGGIAGIFYLIFLWKIIKPFFKAQQEDEYQKRFYIAMMVIIIPFFTVFNMFQDGLSSPSTGPIFLLIVGFYWRHAVNLNLHKSISKNALPDPCLIPSGQPA
;
A
#
# COMPACT_ATOMS: atom_id res chain seq x y z
N MET A 1 3.91 19.41 -12.56
CA MET A 1 5.00 18.53 -13.04
C MET A 1 5.48 17.49 -12.01
N ALA A 2 5.77 17.86 -10.75
CA ALA A 2 6.36 16.94 -9.77
C ALA A 2 5.57 15.64 -9.53
N PHE A 3 4.23 15.69 -9.61
CA PHE A 3 3.35 14.51 -9.50
C PHE A 3 3.71 13.37 -10.48
N PHE A 4 4.14 13.71 -11.70
CA PHE A 4 4.42 12.73 -12.76
C PHE A 4 5.87 12.24 -12.78
N PHE A 5 6.83 13.13 -12.50
CA PHE A 5 8.25 12.79 -12.55
C PHE A 5 8.76 12.19 -11.23
N LYS A 6 8.15 12.52 -10.10
CA LYS A 6 8.54 12.01 -8.78
C LYS A 6 8.58 10.49 -8.76
N PRO A 7 7.59 9.74 -9.29
CA PRO A 7 7.68 8.29 -9.31
C PRO A 7 8.92 7.75 -10.03
N TYR A 8 9.22 8.34 -11.18
CA TYR A 8 10.36 7.94 -12.00
C TYR A 8 11.70 8.26 -11.33
N LEU A 9 11.86 9.48 -10.80
CA LEU A 9 13.09 9.93 -10.16
C LEU A 9 13.42 9.10 -8.92
N ILE A 10 12.44 8.80 -8.07
CA ILE A 10 12.67 8.01 -6.86
C ILE A 10 12.99 6.55 -7.19
N TYR A 11 12.34 5.98 -8.22
CA TYR A 11 12.69 4.64 -8.71
C TYR A 11 14.14 4.60 -9.23
N LEU A 12 14.56 5.60 -10.02
CA LEU A 12 15.94 5.69 -10.50
C LEU A 12 16.95 5.88 -9.38
N LEU A 13 16.62 6.67 -8.36
CA LEU A 13 17.45 6.80 -7.16
C LEU A 13 17.61 5.45 -6.43
N GLY A 14 16.53 4.69 -6.29
CA GLY A 14 16.59 3.33 -5.74
C GLY A 14 17.54 2.44 -6.53
N ARG A 15 17.46 2.52 -7.87
CA ARG A 15 18.37 1.78 -8.76
C ARG A 15 19.83 2.22 -8.64
N SER A 16 20.12 3.51 -8.61
CA SER A 16 21.48 4.01 -8.51
C SER A 16 22.14 3.60 -7.20
N LEU A 17 21.39 3.59 -6.09
CA LEU A 17 21.86 3.08 -4.79
C LEU A 17 22.26 1.60 -4.86
N ALA A 18 21.51 0.80 -5.61
CA ALA A 18 21.82 -0.61 -5.84
C ALA A 18 23.01 -0.84 -6.79
N GLU A 19 23.22 0.05 -7.77
CA GLU A 19 24.32 -0.06 -8.74
C GLU A 19 25.69 0.21 -8.12
N VAL A 20 25.78 1.14 -7.17
CA VAL A 20 27.05 1.51 -6.52
C VAL A 20 27.49 0.48 -5.48
N ASN A 21 26.56 -0.05 -4.67
CA ASN A 21 26.88 -1.02 -3.62
C ASN A 21 25.63 -1.80 -3.17
N LEU A 22 25.23 -2.81 -3.94
CA LEU A 22 24.07 -3.65 -3.61
C LEU A 22 24.30 -4.38 -2.28
N ASN A 23 23.79 -3.81 -1.19
CA ASN A 23 23.82 -4.40 0.15
C ASN A 23 22.40 -4.46 0.74
N PRO A 24 21.62 -5.50 0.40
CA PRO A 24 20.24 -5.65 0.86
C PRO A 24 20.12 -5.69 2.39
N GLU A 25 21.10 -6.26 3.09
CA GLU A 25 21.09 -6.32 4.55
C GLU A 25 21.18 -4.94 5.18
N LYS A 26 22.13 -4.11 4.72
CA LYS A 26 22.29 -2.72 5.20
C LYS A 26 21.07 -1.87 4.86
N PHE A 27 20.56 -1.99 3.63
CA PHE A 27 19.37 -1.27 3.19
C PHE A 27 18.14 -1.62 4.04
N ASN A 28 17.84 -2.92 4.19
CA ASN A 28 16.71 -3.40 5.00
C ASN A 28 16.84 -2.96 6.45
N ARG A 29 18.04 -3.07 7.03
CA ARG A 29 18.30 -2.66 8.40
C ARG A 29 17.97 -1.17 8.61
N ASN A 30 18.49 -0.30 7.76
CA ASN A 30 18.26 1.13 7.88
C ASN A 30 16.78 1.49 7.71
N LEU A 31 16.12 0.87 6.72
CA LEU A 31 14.71 1.13 6.44
C LEU A 31 13.80 0.65 7.59
N ILE A 32 14.03 -0.56 8.12
CA ILE A 32 13.30 -1.11 9.27
C ILE A 32 13.50 -0.21 10.49
N TYR A 33 14.74 0.21 10.80
CA TYR A 33 14.97 1.10 11.94
C TYR A 33 14.25 2.42 11.79
N PHE A 34 14.34 3.06 10.62
CA PHE A 34 13.67 4.34 10.36
C PHE A 34 12.15 4.23 10.51
N ILE A 35 11.55 3.21 9.91
CA ILE A 35 10.10 3.00 9.94
C ILE A 35 9.63 2.60 11.34
N THR A 36 10.31 1.67 12.00
CA THR A 36 9.98 1.27 13.37
C THR A 36 10.11 2.44 14.33
N PHE A 37 11.18 3.24 14.23
CA PHE A 37 11.35 4.42 15.06
C PHE A 37 10.21 5.42 14.86
N THR A 38 9.84 5.68 13.61
CA THR A 38 8.74 6.59 13.28
C THR A 38 7.40 6.10 13.85
N ALA A 39 7.08 4.80 13.66
CA ALA A 39 5.87 4.20 14.21
C ALA A 39 5.87 4.19 15.74
N PHE A 40 7.00 3.83 16.36
CA PHE A 40 7.15 3.81 17.81
C PHE A 40 6.98 5.21 18.41
N ALA A 41 7.66 6.22 17.86
CA ALA A 41 7.54 7.59 18.31
C ALA A 41 6.10 8.11 18.19
N ALA A 42 5.41 7.83 17.07
CA ALA A 42 4.01 8.21 16.90
C ALA A 42 3.07 7.48 17.87
N THR A 43 3.30 6.18 18.14
CA THR A 43 2.51 5.42 19.12
C THR A 43 2.72 5.95 20.54
N ILE A 44 3.97 6.17 20.94
CA ILE A 44 4.31 6.74 22.25
C ILE A 44 3.71 8.13 22.40
N ASP A 45 3.77 8.95 21.36
CA ASP A 45 3.21 10.28 21.39
C ASP A 45 1.69 10.27 21.63
N ALA A 46 0.98 9.43 20.87
CA ALA A 46 -0.47 9.25 21.02
C ALA A 46 -0.87 8.73 22.40
N ILE A 47 -0.09 7.82 23.00
CA ILE A 47 -0.37 7.25 24.32
C ILE A 47 -0.01 8.22 25.45
N LEU A 48 1.19 8.81 25.43
CA LEU A 48 1.73 9.56 26.57
C LEU A 48 1.30 11.02 26.61
N PHE A 49 1.19 11.70 25.46
CA PHE A 49 0.91 13.14 25.42
C PHE A 49 -0.57 13.44 25.18
N LYS A 50 -1.25 12.63 24.36
CA LYS A 50 -2.67 12.83 24.05
C LYS A 50 -3.59 11.99 24.94
N GLY A 51 -3.18 10.79 25.31
CA GLY A 51 -4.05 9.80 25.93
C GLY A 51 -5.11 9.22 24.98
N HIS A 52 -5.10 9.60 23.70
CA HIS A 52 -6.01 9.12 22.66
C HIS A 52 -5.32 9.17 21.29
N VAL A 53 -5.69 8.22 20.43
CA VAL A 53 -5.20 8.10 19.04
C VAL A 53 -6.13 8.85 18.07
N THR A 54 -7.39 9.04 18.47
CA THR A 54 -8.45 9.73 17.73
C THR A 54 -9.15 10.74 18.61
N THR A 55 -9.52 11.87 18.04
CA THR A 55 -10.46 12.84 18.63
C THR A 55 -11.78 12.79 17.87
N PHE A 56 -12.85 13.30 18.46
CA PHE A 56 -14.10 13.52 17.75
C PHE A 56 -14.25 14.99 17.44
N VAL A 57 -14.49 15.30 16.17
CA VAL A 57 -14.77 16.66 15.72
C VAL A 57 -15.86 16.64 14.67
N GLU A 58 -16.60 17.74 14.58
CA GLU A 58 -17.47 18.00 13.43
C GLU A 58 -16.62 18.39 12.23
N PHE A 59 -16.88 17.77 11.09
CA PHE A 59 -16.23 18.11 9.83
C PHE A 59 -17.18 17.96 8.65
N GLU A 60 -16.99 18.79 7.64
CA GLU A 60 -17.75 18.76 6.40
C GLU A 60 -17.25 17.60 5.52
N ARG A 61 -18.13 16.63 5.24
CA ARG A 61 -17.82 15.43 4.43
C ARG A 61 -17.88 15.73 2.94
N ILE A 62 -18.93 16.42 2.55
CA ILE A 62 -19.22 16.98 1.22
C ILE A 62 -19.80 18.38 1.42
N PRO A 63 -19.75 19.28 0.41
CA PRO A 63 -20.27 20.63 0.57
C PRO A 63 -21.72 20.61 1.09
N GLY A 64 -21.96 21.22 2.24
CA GLY A 64 -23.25 21.28 2.91
C GLY A 64 -23.61 20.10 3.83
N GLU A 65 -22.80 19.03 3.93
CA GLU A 65 -23.02 17.91 4.87
C GLU A 65 -21.96 17.92 5.98
N VAL A 66 -22.34 18.37 7.18
CA VAL A 66 -21.51 18.30 8.39
C VAL A 66 -21.79 17.01 9.14
N ILE A 67 -20.73 16.25 9.43
CA ILE A 67 -20.83 15.01 10.21
C ILE A 67 -19.96 15.10 11.46
N TYR A 68 -20.40 14.46 12.54
CA TYR A 68 -19.59 14.23 13.73
C TYR A 68 -18.90 12.88 13.62
N GLY A 69 -17.57 12.84 13.72
CA GLY A 69 -16.86 11.56 13.61
C GLY A 69 -15.46 11.57 14.20
N GLY A 70 -14.99 10.36 14.51
CA GLY A 70 -13.61 10.11 14.91
C GLY A 70 -12.60 10.52 13.81
N VAL A 71 -11.71 11.44 14.16
CA VAL A 71 -10.64 12.03 13.37
C VAL A 71 -9.32 11.62 14.03
N PHE A 72 -8.47 10.91 13.29
CA PHE A 72 -7.12 10.58 13.73
C PHE A 72 -6.35 11.89 13.97
N ASP A 73 -5.88 12.12 15.18
CA ASP A 73 -5.23 13.38 15.56
C ASP A 73 -3.80 13.10 16.03
N PRO A 74 -2.94 12.55 15.14
CA PRO A 74 -1.59 12.19 15.52
C PRO A 74 -0.78 13.46 15.76
N THR A 75 -0.06 13.47 16.86
CA THR A 75 0.98 14.45 17.14
C THR A 75 2.36 13.79 17.04
N PHE A 76 3.41 14.61 16.96
CA PHE A 76 4.79 14.16 17.10
C PHE A 76 5.50 15.09 18.08
N PHE A 77 5.72 14.62 19.30
CA PHE A 77 6.10 15.43 20.45
C PHE A 77 5.16 16.61 20.68
N GLY A 78 3.85 16.36 20.65
CA GLY A 78 2.81 17.37 20.85
C GLY A 78 2.55 18.32 19.66
N LEU A 79 3.32 18.23 18.58
CA LEU A 79 3.09 19.01 17.35
C LEU A 79 2.09 18.29 16.44
N LYS A 80 1.03 18.98 16.01
CA LYS A 80 0.02 18.41 15.10
C LYS A 80 0.68 17.96 13.79
N PHE A 81 0.49 16.68 13.47
CA PHE A 81 1.01 16.12 12.25
C PHE A 81 -0.01 16.34 11.12
N HIS A 82 0.12 17.45 10.39
CA HIS A 82 -0.70 17.71 9.21
C HIS A 82 -0.11 16.99 7.99
N GLY A 83 -0.79 15.95 7.51
CA GLY A 83 -0.49 15.32 6.22
C GLY A 83 -1.23 16.03 5.07
N SER A 84 -0.59 16.19 3.91
CA SER A 84 -1.22 16.80 2.72
C SER A 84 -2.46 16.04 2.19
N ASN A 85 -2.67 14.81 2.66
CA ASN A 85 -3.78 13.92 2.31
C ASN A 85 -4.68 13.63 3.53
N GLY A 86 -4.56 14.47 4.58
CA GLY A 86 -5.22 14.28 5.86
C GLY A 86 -4.86 12.97 6.55
N ILE A 87 -5.76 12.55 7.44
CA ILE A 87 -5.69 11.37 8.30
C ILE A 87 -5.41 10.09 7.53
N ASN A 88 -6.09 9.92 6.40
CA ASN A 88 -5.99 8.71 5.59
C ASN A 88 -4.58 8.51 5.02
N GLY A 89 -3.88 9.59 4.67
CA GLY A 89 -2.49 9.49 4.20
C GLY A 89 -1.54 8.93 5.26
N ILE A 90 -1.75 9.29 6.53
CA ILE A 90 -0.90 8.84 7.64
C ILE A 90 -1.22 7.38 8.01
N ALA A 91 -2.50 7.01 8.04
CA ALA A 91 -2.91 5.63 8.24
C ALA A 91 -2.34 4.71 7.14
N VAL A 92 -2.38 5.15 5.88
CA VAL A 92 -1.77 4.44 4.74
C VAL A 92 -0.26 4.34 4.90
N PHE A 93 0.41 5.38 5.44
CA PHE A 93 1.83 5.30 5.77
C PHE A 93 2.15 4.23 6.79
N PHE A 94 1.40 4.14 7.89
CA PHE A 94 1.61 3.08 8.88
C PHE A 94 1.22 1.70 8.36
N SER A 95 0.26 1.59 7.45
CA SER A 95 -0.01 0.33 6.76
C SER A 95 1.18 -0.10 5.87
N VAL A 96 1.79 0.85 5.13
CA VAL A 96 3.02 0.59 4.36
C VAL A 96 4.21 0.26 5.27
N ALA A 97 4.34 0.93 6.40
CA ALA A 97 5.34 0.62 7.42
C ALA A 97 5.23 -0.83 7.90
N PHE A 98 4.01 -1.28 8.23
CA PHE A 98 3.74 -2.66 8.61
C PHE A 98 4.17 -3.63 7.50
N MET A 99 3.78 -3.38 6.24
CA MET A 99 4.14 -4.24 5.11
C MET A 99 5.65 -4.35 4.93
N ILE A 100 6.39 -3.26 5.13
CA ILE A 100 7.86 -3.23 5.03
C ILE A 100 8.49 -4.04 6.18
N CYS A 101 8.02 -3.87 7.41
CA CYS A 101 8.49 -4.67 8.55
C CYS A 101 8.16 -6.16 8.39
N LEU A 102 6.97 -6.50 7.88
CA LEU A 102 6.58 -7.88 7.59
C LEU A 102 7.48 -8.49 6.50
N SER A 103 7.63 -7.81 5.37
CA SER A 103 8.40 -8.29 4.22
C SER A 103 9.89 -8.39 4.51
N LEU A 104 10.55 -7.28 4.84
CA LEU A 104 12.00 -7.21 5.00
C LEU A 104 12.45 -7.70 6.37
N GLY A 105 11.60 -7.54 7.38
CA GLY A 105 11.91 -7.79 8.78
C GLY A 105 11.53 -9.17 9.27
N VAL A 106 10.53 -9.82 8.68
CA VAL A 106 10.06 -11.15 9.10
C VAL A 106 10.24 -12.19 7.99
N ILE A 107 9.70 -11.94 6.80
CA ILE A 107 9.71 -12.92 5.69
C ILE A 107 11.13 -13.18 5.18
N MET A 108 11.94 -12.13 5.00
CA MET A 108 13.35 -12.26 4.59
C MET A 108 14.24 -12.93 5.65
N LYS A 109 13.73 -13.15 6.87
CA LYS A 109 14.44 -13.73 8.02
C LYS A 109 15.84 -13.14 8.29
N PRO A 110 15.96 -11.83 8.54
CA PRO A 110 17.24 -11.23 8.93
C PRO A 110 17.70 -11.69 10.33
N LYS A 111 18.82 -11.13 10.80
CA LYS A 111 19.35 -11.33 12.16
C LYS A 111 18.25 -11.16 13.23
N ARG A 112 18.32 -11.95 14.30
CA ARG A 112 17.29 -12.03 15.35
C ARG A 112 16.94 -10.67 15.96
N SER A 113 17.94 -9.80 16.18
CA SER A 113 17.74 -8.43 16.67
C SER A 113 16.86 -7.60 15.74
N LEU A 114 17.10 -7.65 14.43
CA LEU A 114 16.31 -6.90 13.46
C LEU A 114 14.88 -7.43 13.35
N ARG A 115 14.68 -8.75 13.52
CA ARG A 115 13.34 -9.35 13.60
C ARG A 115 12.54 -8.80 14.78
N LEU A 116 13.18 -8.67 15.95
CA LEU A 116 12.54 -8.09 17.13
C LEU A 116 12.11 -6.64 16.89
N VAL A 117 13.00 -5.82 16.32
CA VAL A 117 12.70 -4.43 15.92
C VAL A 117 11.54 -4.37 14.92
N SER A 118 11.45 -5.34 14.01
CA SER A 118 10.37 -5.42 13.04
C SER A 118 9.04 -5.78 13.70
N TYR A 119 9.02 -6.68 14.68
CA TYR A 119 7.81 -6.99 15.45
C TYR A 119 7.31 -5.78 16.24
N ILE A 120 8.21 -5.02 16.86
CA ILE A 120 7.86 -3.75 17.54
C ILE A 120 7.24 -2.78 16.53
N GLY A 121 7.89 -2.58 15.38
CA GLY A 121 7.37 -1.69 14.33
C GLY A 121 6.02 -2.13 13.77
N MET A 122 5.81 -3.44 13.58
CA MET A 122 4.53 -4.01 13.17
C MET A 122 3.44 -3.77 14.20
N MET A 123 3.72 -3.98 15.49
CA MET A 123 2.76 -3.75 16.56
C MET A 123 2.36 -2.27 16.65
N CYS A 124 3.33 -1.35 16.66
CA CYS A 124 3.06 0.10 16.65
C CYS A 124 2.24 0.52 15.41
N SER A 125 2.62 0.02 14.23
CA SER A 125 1.89 0.32 12.99
C SER A 125 0.46 -0.23 13.02
N LEU A 126 0.24 -1.42 13.58
CA LEU A 126 -1.08 -2.02 13.72
C LEU A 126 -1.97 -1.18 14.66
N ILE A 127 -1.44 -0.75 15.80
CA ILE A 127 -2.15 0.14 16.74
C ILE A 127 -2.57 1.44 16.02
N LEU A 128 -1.66 2.07 15.28
CA LEU A 128 -1.92 3.32 14.59
C LEU A 128 -2.92 3.16 13.43
N VAL A 129 -2.83 2.07 12.65
CA VAL A 129 -3.79 1.78 11.57
C VAL A 129 -5.18 1.51 12.13
N LEU A 130 -5.30 0.62 13.12
CA LEU A 130 -6.59 0.29 13.72
C LEU A 130 -7.19 1.49 14.46
N GLY A 131 -6.35 2.25 15.18
CA GLY A 131 -6.72 3.48 15.85
C GLY A 131 -7.16 4.60 14.91
N SER A 132 -6.73 4.59 13.64
CA SER A 132 -7.16 5.61 12.66
C SER A 132 -8.58 5.42 12.13
N GLY A 133 -9.19 4.24 12.31
CA GLY A 133 -10.46 3.88 11.68
C GLY A 133 -10.43 3.82 10.14
N SER A 134 -9.24 3.91 9.51
CA SER A 134 -9.12 3.96 8.06
C SER A 134 -9.31 2.58 7.43
N ARG A 135 -10.49 2.35 6.84
CA ARG A 135 -10.89 1.10 6.17
C ARG A 135 -9.87 0.64 5.13
N GLN A 136 -9.36 1.56 4.32
CA GLN A 136 -8.37 1.27 3.28
C GLN A 136 -7.01 0.83 3.85
N ALA A 137 -6.55 1.46 4.93
CA ALA A 137 -5.28 1.11 5.57
C ALA A 137 -5.38 -0.30 6.19
N ALA A 138 -6.51 -0.61 6.82
CA ALA A 138 -6.81 -1.95 7.33
C ALA A 138 -6.91 -3.00 6.22
N LEU A 139 -7.59 -2.68 5.11
CA LEU A 139 -7.67 -3.57 3.94
C LEU A 139 -6.28 -3.87 3.37
N GLY A 140 -5.40 -2.87 3.29
CA GLY A 140 -4.01 -3.05 2.87
C GLY A 140 -3.25 -4.03 3.75
N LEU A 141 -3.42 -3.97 5.08
CA LEU A 141 -2.85 -4.94 6.01
C LEU A 141 -3.38 -6.36 5.73
N VAL A 142 -4.69 -6.51 5.57
CA VAL A 142 -5.32 -7.80 5.28
C VAL A 142 -4.77 -8.40 3.98
N VAL A 143 -4.75 -7.63 2.89
CA VAL A 143 -4.22 -8.09 1.60
C VAL A 143 -2.73 -8.43 1.71
N SER A 144 -1.95 -7.67 2.50
CA SER A 144 -0.53 -7.97 2.74
C SER A 144 -0.33 -9.31 3.47
N CYS A 145 -1.16 -9.59 4.49
CA CYS A 145 -1.16 -10.86 5.19
C CYS A 145 -1.59 -12.01 4.27
N LEU A 146 -2.64 -11.82 3.48
CA LEU A 146 -3.07 -12.80 2.46
C LEU A 146 -1.94 -13.08 1.46
N CYS A 147 -1.22 -12.06 0.99
CA CYS A 147 -0.04 -12.26 0.14
C CYS A 147 1.05 -13.06 0.86
N CYS A 148 1.32 -12.79 2.13
CA CYS A 148 2.28 -13.56 2.92
C CYS A 148 1.91 -15.06 2.99
N PHE A 149 0.62 -15.38 3.03
CA PHE A 149 0.13 -16.76 3.13
C PHE A 149 0.01 -17.47 1.77
N PHE A 150 -0.53 -16.79 0.77
CA PHE A 150 -0.89 -17.37 -0.52
C PHE A 150 0.14 -17.15 -1.62
N ALA A 151 1.10 -16.22 -1.46
CA ALA A 151 2.14 -16.03 -2.45
C ALA A 151 3.12 -17.23 -2.47
N GLY A 152 3.42 -17.71 -3.67
CA GLY A 152 4.30 -18.86 -3.91
C GLY A 152 3.60 -20.21 -3.77
N LYS A 153 4.32 -21.31 -4.00
CA LYS A 153 3.73 -22.67 -3.94
C LYS A 153 3.26 -23.00 -2.51
N MET A 154 1.96 -23.29 -2.35
CA MET A 154 1.41 -23.76 -1.08
C MET A 154 1.84 -25.20 -0.84
N THR A 155 2.43 -25.46 0.34
CA THR A 155 2.70 -26.81 0.83
C THR A 155 1.73 -27.14 1.96
N THR A 156 1.41 -28.41 2.17
CA THR A 156 0.45 -28.86 3.20
C THR A 156 0.81 -28.35 4.60
N ARG A 157 2.11 -28.33 4.95
CA ARG A 157 2.61 -27.77 6.22
C ARG A 157 2.38 -26.26 6.35
N ARG A 158 2.38 -25.52 5.24
CA ARG A 158 2.10 -24.08 5.21
C ARG A 158 0.61 -23.83 5.45
N THR A 159 -0.26 -24.62 4.83
CA THR A 159 -1.72 -24.55 5.03
C THR A 159 -2.11 -24.76 6.50
N ILE A 160 -1.52 -25.76 7.16
CA ILE A 160 -1.76 -26.02 8.59
C ILE A 160 -1.31 -24.83 9.45
N LYS A 161 -0.14 -24.25 9.17
CA LYS A 161 0.32 -23.06 9.89
C LYS A 161 -0.60 -21.85 9.67
N VAL A 162 -1.08 -21.64 8.45
CA VAL A 162 -2.03 -20.57 8.12
C VAL A 162 -3.31 -20.74 8.94
N PHE A 163 -3.85 -21.95 9.00
CA PHE A 163 -5.04 -22.25 9.81
C PHE A 163 -4.84 -21.85 11.28
N PHE A 164 -3.74 -22.29 11.92
CA PHE A 164 -3.46 -21.91 13.31
C PHE A 164 -3.27 -20.41 13.51
N TYR A 165 -2.64 -19.71 12.56
CA TYR A 165 -2.51 -18.25 12.63
C TYR A 165 -3.85 -17.53 12.52
N ILE A 166 -4.76 -18.01 11.65
CA ILE A 166 -6.12 -17.46 11.55
C ILE A 166 -6.86 -17.66 12.87
N VAL A 167 -6.84 -18.87 13.43
CA VAL A 167 -7.50 -19.16 14.72
C VAL A 167 -6.94 -18.28 15.85
N PHE A 168 -5.62 -18.15 15.96
CA PHE A 168 -4.99 -17.30 16.97
C PHE A 168 -5.29 -15.81 16.78
N SER A 169 -5.34 -15.35 15.53
CA SER A 169 -5.71 -13.96 15.19
C SER A 169 -7.16 -13.67 15.54
N LEU A 170 -8.08 -14.60 15.30
CA LEU A 170 -9.48 -14.46 15.68
C LEU A 170 -9.64 -14.39 17.21
N PHE A 171 -8.92 -15.24 17.94
CA PHE A 171 -8.92 -15.21 19.40
C PHE A 171 -8.40 -13.88 19.95
N SER A 172 -7.25 -13.42 19.43
CA SER A 172 -6.66 -12.13 19.80
C SER A 172 -7.59 -10.96 19.47
N CYS A 173 -8.24 -11.00 18.30
CA CYS A 173 -9.23 -10.00 17.90
C CYS A 173 -10.43 -9.97 18.85
N ALA A 174 -10.96 -11.14 19.23
CA ALA A 174 -12.05 -11.23 20.20
C ALA A 174 -11.63 -10.65 21.56
N THR A 175 -10.42 -10.95 22.04
CA THR A 175 -9.88 -10.37 23.28
C THR A 175 -9.77 -8.85 23.20
N ILE A 176 -9.26 -8.30 22.09
CA ILE A 176 -9.13 -6.85 21.89
C ILE A 176 -10.51 -6.18 21.83
N VAL A 177 -11.49 -6.77 21.13
CA VAL A 177 -12.86 -6.22 21.05
C VAL A 177 -13.52 -6.19 22.43
N ILE A 178 -13.33 -7.22 23.24
CA ILE A 178 -13.86 -7.27 24.62
C ILE A 178 -13.19 -6.21 25.51
N LEU A 179 -11.89 -5.98 25.36
CA LEU A 179 -11.13 -5.04 26.20
C LEU A 179 -11.26 -3.57 25.78
N PHE A 180 -11.70 -3.28 24.54
CA PHE A 180 -11.81 -1.93 23.99
C PHE A 180 -13.23 -1.61 23.48
N SER A 181 -14.27 -2.08 24.18
CA SER A 181 -15.68 -2.09 23.76
C SER A 181 -16.20 -0.74 23.25
N ASP A 182 -15.80 0.36 23.88
CA ASP A 182 -16.35 1.69 23.61
C ASP A 182 -15.82 2.30 22.32
N TYR A 183 -14.61 1.93 21.89
CA TYR A 183 -14.06 2.31 20.59
C TYR A 183 -14.66 1.48 19.46
N PHE A 184 -14.88 0.18 19.72
CA PHE A 184 -15.46 -0.70 18.71
C PHE A 184 -16.96 -0.45 18.50
N SER A 185 -17.71 0.00 19.49
CA SER A 185 -19.12 0.33 19.34
C SER A 185 -19.36 1.42 18.27
N GLU A 186 -18.50 2.44 18.20
CA GLU A 186 -18.54 3.46 17.14
C GLU A 186 -18.14 2.88 15.77
N LEU A 187 -17.13 2.00 15.76
CA LEU A 187 -16.68 1.34 14.52
C LEU A 187 -17.79 0.41 13.98
N PHE A 188 -18.52 -0.28 14.86
CA PHE A 188 -19.74 -1.02 14.54
C PHE A 188 -20.87 -0.09 14.09
N ALA A 189 -21.07 1.08 14.71
CA ALA A 189 -22.04 2.05 14.24
C ALA A 189 -21.74 2.52 12.80
N LYS A 190 -20.47 2.77 12.46
CA LYS A 190 -20.05 3.07 11.08
C LYS A 190 -20.31 1.91 10.11
N ILE A 191 -20.12 0.66 10.55
CA ILE A 191 -20.45 -0.53 9.75
C ILE A 191 -21.97 -0.63 9.56
N LEU A 192 -22.78 -0.38 10.59
CA LEU A 192 -24.24 -0.41 10.50
C LEU A 192 -24.76 0.67 9.56
N ILE A 193 -24.24 1.89 9.64
CA ILE A 193 -24.55 2.98 8.68
C ILE A 193 -24.16 2.55 7.26
N MET A 194 -23.03 1.88 7.08
CA MET A 194 -22.62 1.39 5.76
C MET A 194 -23.55 0.29 5.24
N ILE A 195 -23.97 -0.64 6.09
CA ILE A 195 -24.93 -1.68 5.75
C ILE A 195 -26.28 -1.07 5.37
N ASP A 196 -26.75 -0.07 6.12
CA ASP A 196 -27.96 0.68 5.81
C ASP A 196 -27.87 1.41 4.46
N ASN A 197 -26.72 2.03 4.17
CA ASN A 197 -26.46 2.63 2.85
C ASN A 197 -26.45 1.59 1.71
N ILE A 198 -25.95 0.37 1.95
CA ILE A 198 -26.00 -0.72 0.96
C ILE A 198 -27.46 -1.15 0.72
N TYR A 199 -28.24 -1.37 1.78
CA TYR A 199 -29.63 -1.82 1.66
C TYR A 199 -30.56 -0.75 1.07
N SER A 200 -30.30 0.53 1.35
CA SER A 200 -31.02 1.66 0.77
C SER A 200 -30.57 2.01 -0.65
N GLY A 201 -29.54 1.36 -1.19
CA GLY A 201 -28.99 1.66 -2.51
C GLY A 201 -28.24 3.00 -2.59
N ASN A 202 -27.92 3.62 -1.46
CA ASN A 202 -27.11 4.85 -1.38
C ASN A 202 -25.62 4.53 -1.58
N TRP A 203 -25.25 4.21 -2.81
CA TRP A 203 -23.87 3.88 -3.19
C TRP A 203 -22.89 5.04 -2.99
N ASP A 204 -23.37 6.28 -3.03
CA ASP A 204 -22.53 7.45 -2.78
C ASP A 204 -22.12 7.53 -1.31
N GLY A 205 -23.06 7.24 -0.40
CA GLY A 205 -22.78 7.05 1.04
C GLY A 205 -21.78 5.92 1.33
N VAL A 206 -21.85 4.80 0.56
CA VAL A 206 -20.88 3.69 0.66
C VAL A 206 -19.48 4.12 0.20
N SER A 207 -19.41 4.88 -0.89
CA SER A 207 -18.16 5.36 -1.49
C SER A 207 -17.57 6.60 -0.80
N SER A 208 -18.33 7.23 0.10
CA SER A 208 -18.03 8.54 0.66
C SER A 208 -17.94 9.67 -0.37
N GLY A 209 -18.93 9.78 -1.24
CA GLY A 209 -19.02 10.88 -2.21
C GLY A 209 -18.10 10.74 -3.42
N ARG A 210 -17.50 9.56 -3.63
CA ARG A 210 -16.43 9.37 -4.63
C ARG A 210 -16.97 8.88 -5.98
N LEU A 211 -18.16 8.30 -6.02
CA LEU A 211 -18.78 7.85 -7.27
C LEU A 211 -19.11 9.04 -8.17
N GLY A 212 -19.65 10.13 -7.62
CA GLY A 212 -19.88 11.36 -8.38
C GLY A 212 -18.60 11.90 -9.01
N LEU A 213 -17.48 11.89 -8.26
CA LEU A 213 -16.17 12.27 -8.81
C LEU A 213 -15.75 11.35 -9.96
N TYR A 214 -15.90 10.02 -9.83
CA TYR A 214 -15.55 9.11 -10.92
C TYR A 214 -16.33 9.39 -12.20
N VAL A 215 -17.62 9.72 -12.10
CA VAL A 215 -18.44 10.09 -13.27
C VAL A 215 -17.86 11.34 -13.94
N ILE A 216 -17.59 12.40 -13.17
CA ILE A 216 -17.00 13.64 -13.69
C ILE A 216 -15.66 13.37 -14.39
N LEU A 217 -14.78 12.57 -13.77
CA LEU A 217 -13.48 12.22 -14.37
C LEU A 217 -13.63 11.49 -15.70
N ILE A 218 -14.62 10.60 -15.82
CA ILE A 218 -14.89 9.85 -17.04
C ILE A 218 -15.46 10.78 -18.12
N GLU A 219 -16.41 11.64 -17.77
CA GLU A 219 -17.00 12.62 -18.70
C GLU A 219 -15.95 13.56 -19.28
N ASP A 220 -15.08 14.12 -18.43
CA ASP A 220 -13.96 14.95 -18.84
C ASP A 220 -12.98 14.19 -19.74
N LEU A 221 -12.70 12.93 -19.43
CA LEU A 221 -11.82 12.09 -20.23
C LEU A 221 -12.42 11.75 -21.59
N ILE A 222 -13.74 11.57 -21.70
CA ILE A 222 -14.43 11.36 -22.99
C ILE A 222 -14.32 12.62 -23.86
N LYS A 223 -14.39 13.80 -23.25
CA LYS A 223 -14.26 15.09 -23.96
C LYS A 223 -12.81 15.39 -24.37
N SER A 224 -11.82 14.96 -23.59
CA SER A 224 -10.38 15.09 -23.92
C SER A 224 -9.62 13.76 -23.75
N PRO A 225 -9.82 12.79 -24.67
CA PRO A 225 -9.31 11.43 -24.47
C PRO A 225 -7.81 11.30 -24.68
N LEU A 226 -7.20 12.15 -25.52
CA LEU A 226 -5.78 12.03 -25.86
C LEU A 226 -4.88 12.76 -24.87
N PHE A 227 -5.29 13.95 -24.43
CA PHE A 227 -4.47 14.86 -23.61
C PHE A 227 -5.00 15.03 -22.18
N GLY A 228 -6.22 14.57 -21.90
CA GLY A 228 -6.84 14.72 -20.59
C GLY A 228 -7.08 16.19 -20.25
N THR A 229 -7.11 16.48 -18.96
CA THR A 229 -7.40 17.82 -18.41
C THR A 229 -6.16 18.56 -17.90
N GLY A 230 -4.98 17.94 -17.93
CA GLY A 230 -3.73 18.51 -17.45
C GLY A 230 -3.71 18.71 -15.93
N PHE A 231 -3.60 19.97 -15.48
CA PHE A 231 -3.59 20.35 -14.06
C PHE A 231 -4.85 21.11 -13.63
N SER A 232 -5.88 21.10 -14.47
CA SER A 232 -7.14 21.79 -14.21
C SER A 232 -7.96 21.11 -13.10
N GLY A 233 -8.92 21.84 -12.53
CA GLY A 233 -9.90 21.30 -11.58
C GLY A 233 -10.89 20.34 -12.23
N TYR A 234 -11.74 19.73 -11.42
CA TYR A 234 -12.81 18.84 -11.90
C TYR A 234 -13.87 19.61 -12.69
N GLY A 235 -14.48 18.97 -13.68
CA GLY A 235 -15.64 19.52 -14.39
C GLY A 235 -15.29 20.68 -15.33
N ILE A 236 -14.07 20.71 -15.86
CA ILE A 236 -13.57 21.79 -16.73
C ILE A 236 -14.43 21.99 -17.99
N PHE A 237 -15.15 20.96 -18.42
CA PHE A 237 -15.99 21.00 -19.61
C PHE A 237 -17.49 21.09 -19.30
N ASP A 238 -17.87 21.70 -18.17
CA ASP A 238 -19.23 21.74 -17.60
C ASP A 238 -19.75 20.33 -17.31
N SER A 239 -19.58 19.86 -16.07
CA SER A 239 -20.33 18.71 -15.60
C SER A 239 -21.75 19.17 -15.25
N GLU A 240 -22.76 18.73 -16.01
CA GLU A 240 -24.19 19.02 -15.77
C GLU A 240 -24.68 18.51 -14.40
N LEU A 241 -23.84 17.79 -13.66
CA LEU A 241 -24.14 17.17 -12.38
C LEU A 241 -24.29 18.16 -11.21
N GLY A 242 -24.08 19.46 -11.40
CA GLY A 242 -24.36 20.50 -10.39
C GLY A 242 -23.58 20.37 -9.06
N TYR A 243 -22.60 19.47 -8.96
CA TYR A 243 -21.84 19.22 -7.74
C TYR A 243 -20.88 20.36 -7.36
N PHE A 244 -20.51 21.20 -8.33
CA PHE A 244 -19.57 22.28 -8.17
C PHE A 244 -20.09 23.50 -8.92
N ASP A 245 -20.97 24.28 -8.28
CA ASP A 245 -21.04 25.71 -8.63
C ASP A 245 -19.62 26.26 -8.48
N ASN A 246 -19.14 26.96 -9.52
CA ASN A 246 -17.75 27.36 -9.73
C ASN A 246 -17.07 28.19 -8.60
N ASP A 247 -17.76 28.39 -7.47
CA ASP A 247 -17.35 29.20 -6.32
C ASP A 247 -16.79 28.40 -5.13
N VAL A 248 -16.94 27.07 -5.07
CA VAL A 248 -16.40 26.28 -3.95
C VAL A 248 -15.08 25.63 -4.30
N SER A 249 -14.04 26.03 -3.56
CA SER A 249 -12.66 25.57 -3.68
C SER A 249 -12.57 24.05 -3.93
N THR A 250 -12.25 23.66 -5.16
CA THR A 250 -11.94 22.27 -5.56
C THR A 250 -10.67 21.71 -4.87
N SER A 251 -10.02 22.51 -4.02
CA SER A 251 -8.87 22.15 -3.20
C SER A 251 -9.27 21.26 -2.01
N GLY A 252 -9.37 19.95 -2.23
CA GLY A 252 -9.49 18.98 -1.13
C GLY A 252 -10.12 17.65 -1.52
N TYR A 253 -10.91 17.63 -2.60
CA TYR A 253 -11.54 16.40 -3.07
C TYR A 253 -10.58 15.63 -3.99
N THR A 254 -10.33 14.36 -3.66
CA THR A 254 -9.61 13.42 -4.52
C THR A 254 -10.51 12.22 -4.80
N PRO A 255 -10.58 11.72 -6.05
CA PRO A 255 -11.33 10.53 -6.40
C PRO A 255 -10.80 9.28 -5.66
N HIS A 256 -9.58 9.33 -5.10
CA HIS A 256 -8.93 8.18 -4.48
C HIS A 256 -8.75 6.98 -5.43
N ASN A 257 -8.52 7.26 -6.70
CA ASN A 257 -8.16 6.26 -7.69
C ASN A 257 -7.04 6.84 -8.56
N GLN A 258 -5.80 6.47 -8.23
CA GLN A 258 -4.60 6.96 -8.87
C GLN A 258 -4.60 6.66 -10.37
N TYR A 259 -5.16 5.53 -10.80
CA TYR A 259 -5.15 5.13 -12.22
C TYR A 259 -6.11 5.97 -13.03
N LEU A 260 -7.35 6.10 -12.56
CA LEU A 260 -8.35 6.95 -13.21
C LEU A 260 -7.90 8.41 -13.18
N GLY A 261 -7.40 8.88 -12.04
CA GLY A 261 -6.86 10.24 -11.90
C GLY A 261 -5.67 10.52 -12.81
N ALA A 262 -4.77 9.54 -13.00
CA ALA A 262 -3.66 9.68 -13.94
C ALA A 262 -4.14 9.75 -15.39
N LEU A 263 -5.06 8.88 -15.81
CA LEU A 263 -5.64 8.92 -17.16
C LEU A 263 -6.41 10.21 -17.42
N TRP A 264 -7.23 10.64 -16.47
CA TRP A 264 -7.97 11.90 -16.54
C TRP A 264 -7.04 13.10 -16.71
N LYS A 265 -5.96 13.20 -15.92
CA LYS A 265 -5.01 14.33 -16.02
C LYS A 265 -4.09 14.27 -17.24
N MET A 266 -3.60 13.09 -17.60
CA MET A 266 -2.60 12.92 -18.66
C MET A 266 -3.21 12.69 -20.06
N GLY A 267 -4.48 12.29 -20.11
CA GLY A 267 -5.07 11.65 -21.27
C GLY A 267 -4.53 10.24 -21.52
N GLY A 268 -5.08 9.60 -22.54
CA GLY A 268 -4.73 8.24 -22.93
C GLY A 268 -3.27 8.10 -23.37
N ILE A 269 -2.71 9.09 -24.08
CA ILE A 269 -1.35 8.98 -24.63
C ILE A 269 -0.32 8.87 -23.49
N ALA A 270 -0.21 9.91 -22.66
CA ALA A 270 0.75 9.92 -21.56
C ALA A 270 0.35 8.94 -20.43
N GLY A 271 -0.95 8.75 -20.19
CA GLY A 271 -1.46 7.80 -19.20
C GLY A 271 -1.09 6.35 -19.51
N ILE A 272 -1.16 5.92 -20.78
CA ILE A 272 -0.72 4.58 -21.19
C ILE A 272 0.78 4.39 -20.94
N PHE A 273 1.62 5.37 -21.28
CA PHE A 273 3.06 5.28 -20.99
C PHE A 273 3.35 5.18 -19.50
N TYR A 274 2.60 5.90 -18.67
CA TYR A 274 2.68 5.81 -17.22
C TYR A 274 2.31 4.40 -16.72
N LEU A 275 1.20 3.82 -17.19
CA LEU A 275 0.80 2.45 -16.83
C LEU A 275 1.82 1.40 -17.31
N ILE A 276 2.39 1.57 -18.51
CA ILE A 276 3.45 0.71 -19.04
C ILE A 276 4.70 0.81 -18.16
N PHE A 277 5.09 2.01 -17.74
CA PHE A 277 6.22 2.21 -16.82
C PHE A 277 5.98 1.46 -15.51
N LEU A 278 4.82 1.65 -14.89
CA LEU A 278 4.44 0.96 -13.64
C LEU A 278 4.49 -0.57 -13.79
N TRP A 279 3.96 -1.10 -14.89
CA TRP A 279 4.05 -2.53 -15.18
C TRP A 279 5.50 -3.00 -15.36
N LYS A 280 6.32 -2.24 -16.10
CA LYS A 280 7.73 -2.60 -16.35
C LYS A 280 8.56 -2.66 -15.08
N ILE A 281 8.31 -1.79 -14.09
CA ILE A 281 9.08 -1.80 -12.84
C ILE A 281 8.68 -2.96 -11.92
N ILE A 282 7.45 -3.47 -11.97
CA ILE A 282 7.01 -4.58 -11.10
C ILE A 282 7.13 -5.96 -11.76
N LYS A 283 7.02 -6.06 -13.08
CA LYS A 283 7.03 -7.33 -13.84
C LYS A 283 8.18 -8.28 -13.46
N PRO A 284 9.44 -7.84 -13.24
CA PRO A 284 10.52 -8.75 -12.87
C PRO A 284 10.27 -9.50 -11.56
N PHE A 285 9.58 -8.89 -10.59
CA PHE A 285 9.29 -9.50 -9.30
C PHE A 285 8.28 -10.64 -9.42
N PHE A 286 7.28 -10.50 -10.29
CA PHE A 286 6.32 -11.58 -10.58
C PHE A 286 6.93 -12.75 -11.35
N LYS A 287 8.02 -12.51 -12.07
CA LYS A 287 8.71 -13.55 -12.84
C LYS A 287 9.83 -14.25 -12.07
N ALA A 288 10.21 -13.72 -10.90
CA ALA A 288 11.36 -14.17 -10.11
C ALA A 288 11.31 -15.68 -9.83
N GLN A 289 12.48 -16.32 -9.93
CA GLN A 289 12.62 -17.73 -9.57
C GLN A 289 12.23 -17.97 -8.10
N GLN A 290 11.84 -19.21 -7.81
CA GLN A 290 11.42 -19.68 -6.49
C GLN A 290 11.98 -21.09 -6.24
N GLU A 291 13.24 -21.30 -6.63
CA GLU A 291 13.90 -22.61 -6.59
C GLU A 291 14.41 -22.87 -5.18
N ASP A 292 15.16 -21.92 -4.62
CA ASP A 292 15.67 -21.99 -3.25
C ASP A 292 14.78 -21.25 -2.23
N GLU A 293 15.11 -21.41 -0.94
CA GLU A 293 14.39 -20.80 0.17
C GLU A 293 14.49 -19.27 0.21
N TYR A 294 15.62 -18.71 -0.22
CA TYR A 294 15.83 -17.26 -0.24
C TYR A 294 14.98 -16.63 -1.34
N GLN A 295 15.02 -17.17 -2.56
CA GLN A 295 14.22 -16.76 -3.70
C GLN A 295 12.73 -16.79 -3.40
N LYS A 296 12.24 -17.85 -2.76
CA LYS A 296 10.83 -17.94 -2.29
C LYS A 296 10.48 -16.81 -1.32
N ARG A 297 11.33 -16.57 -0.31
CA ARG A 297 11.11 -15.49 0.66
C ARG A 297 11.14 -14.13 0.01
N PHE A 298 12.08 -13.90 -0.90
CA PHE A 298 12.19 -12.66 -1.66
C PHE A 298 10.93 -12.42 -2.50
N TYR A 299 10.47 -13.42 -3.25
CA TYR A 299 9.22 -13.33 -4.01
C TYR A 299 8.04 -12.96 -3.09
N ILE A 300 7.84 -13.69 -2.00
CA ILE A 300 6.75 -13.44 -1.05
C ILE A 300 6.87 -12.03 -0.45
N ALA A 301 8.05 -11.63 0.02
CA ALA A 301 8.31 -10.32 0.59
C ALA A 301 7.96 -9.19 -0.39
N MET A 302 8.32 -9.34 -1.66
CA MET A 302 7.99 -8.35 -2.70
C MET A 302 6.50 -8.34 -3.04
N MET A 303 5.83 -9.50 -3.09
CA MET A 303 4.38 -9.56 -3.31
C MET A 303 3.58 -8.90 -2.18
N VAL A 304 4.02 -9.09 -0.93
CA VAL A 304 3.44 -8.45 0.27
C VAL A 304 3.48 -6.93 0.20
N ILE A 305 4.47 -6.34 -0.48
CA ILE A 305 4.55 -4.89 -0.70
C ILE A 305 3.80 -4.51 -1.98
N ILE A 306 4.11 -5.13 -3.11
CA ILE A 306 3.67 -4.71 -4.45
C ILE A 306 2.15 -4.86 -4.62
N ILE A 307 1.58 -6.01 -4.24
CA ILE A 307 0.16 -6.27 -4.52
C ILE A 307 -0.72 -5.28 -3.75
N PRO A 308 -0.66 -5.16 -2.41
CA PRO A 308 -1.53 -4.21 -1.70
C PRO A 308 -1.27 -2.76 -2.13
N PHE A 309 -0.03 -2.40 -2.49
CA PHE A 309 0.27 -1.04 -2.95
C PHE A 309 -0.43 -0.71 -4.27
N PHE A 310 -0.36 -1.61 -5.26
CA PHE A 310 -1.01 -1.39 -6.55
C PHE A 310 -2.54 -1.62 -6.49
N THR A 311 -3.03 -2.59 -5.73
CA THR A 311 -4.47 -2.91 -5.72
C THR A 311 -5.25 -2.12 -4.69
N VAL A 312 -4.72 -1.88 -3.49
CA VAL A 312 -5.45 -1.16 -2.45
C VAL A 312 -5.11 0.32 -2.50
N PHE A 313 -3.82 0.66 -2.32
CA PHE A 313 -3.42 2.07 -2.13
C PHE A 313 -3.40 2.91 -3.40
N ASN A 314 -3.51 2.32 -4.59
CA ASN A 314 -3.66 3.08 -5.83
C ASN A 314 -5.08 2.98 -6.43
N MET A 315 -5.92 2.02 -6.02
CA MET A 315 -7.33 1.96 -6.44
C MET A 315 -8.27 2.70 -5.49
N PHE A 316 -7.91 2.78 -4.20
CA PHE A 316 -8.71 3.43 -3.15
C PHE A 316 -7.96 4.60 -2.48
N GLN A 317 -6.81 5.02 -3.03
CA GLN A 317 -6.06 6.21 -2.64
C GLN A 317 -5.10 6.63 -3.78
N ASP A 318 -4.45 7.77 -3.61
CA ASP A 318 -3.36 8.26 -4.46
C ASP A 318 -1.98 7.82 -3.90
N GLY A 319 -1.79 6.52 -3.68
CA GLY A 319 -0.63 5.96 -2.97
C GLY A 319 0.71 6.34 -3.57
N LEU A 320 0.85 6.30 -4.90
CA LEU A 320 2.08 6.73 -5.61
C LEU A 320 2.35 8.23 -5.50
N SER A 321 1.30 9.03 -5.40
CA SER A 321 1.40 10.50 -5.34
C SER A 321 1.69 10.99 -3.93
N SER A 322 1.26 10.23 -2.92
CA SER A 322 1.51 10.48 -1.51
C SER A 322 2.96 10.92 -1.23
N PRO A 323 3.19 12.02 -0.51
CA PRO A 323 4.53 12.50 -0.16
C PRO A 323 5.40 11.48 0.56
N SER A 324 4.80 10.64 1.41
CA SER A 324 5.52 9.72 2.28
C SER A 324 5.58 8.29 1.73
N THR A 325 4.47 7.73 1.28
CA THR A 325 4.38 6.31 0.93
C THR A 325 4.88 5.98 -0.47
N GLY A 326 4.51 6.79 -1.46
CA GLY A 326 4.93 6.64 -2.86
C GLY A 326 6.45 6.55 -3.01
N PRO A 327 7.23 7.53 -2.49
CA PRO A 327 8.68 7.50 -2.54
C PRO A 327 9.30 6.27 -1.90
N ILE A 328 8.87 5.89 -0.68
CA ILE A 328 9.43 4.73 0.01
C ILE A 328 9.20 3.45 -0.81
N PHE A 329 7.98 3.27 -1.32
CA PHE A 329 7.65 2.12 -2.16
C PHE A 329 8.55 2.05 -3.40
N LEU A 330 8.65 3.15 -4.14
CA LEU A 330 9.42 3.20 -5.39
C LEU A 330 10.92 3.07 -5.16
N LEU A 331 11.42 3.58 -4.04
CA LEU A 331 12.80 3.40 -3.62
C LEU A 331 13.12 1.91 -3.41
N ILE A 332 12.24 1.18 -2.71
CA ILE A 332 12.37 -0.27 -2.49
C ILE A 332 12.32 -1.02 -3.82
N VAL A 333 11.31 -0.73 -4.66
CA VAL A 333 11.16 -1.36 -5.98
C VAL A 333 12.39 -1.09 -6.83
N GLY A 334 12.89 0.14 -6.88
CA GLY A 334 14.11 0.52 -7.60
C GLY A 334 15.34 -0.21 -7.10
N PHE A 335 15.55 -0.24 -5.79
CA PHE A 335 16.69 -0.90 -5.15
C PHE A 335 16.72 -2.41 -5.46
N TYR A 336 15.57 -3.08 -5.36
CA TYR A 336 15.49 -4.52 -5.60
C TYR A 336 15.27 -4.93 -7.06
N TRP A 337 15.03 -3.99 -7.97
CA TRP A 337 14.71 -4.28 -9.36
C TRP A 337 15.81 -5.11 -10.04
N ARG A 338 17.07 -4.69 -9.92
CA ARG A 338 18.22 -5.39 -10.51
C ARG A 338 18.38 -6.79 -9.94
N HIS A 339 18.17 -6.94 -8.63
CA HIS A 339 18.20 -8.24 -7.98
C HIS A 339 17.13 -9.18 -8.55
N ALA A 340 15.89 -8.71 -8.71
CA ALA A 340 14.82 -9.47 -9.34
C ALA A 340 15.13 -9.85 -10.80
N VAL A 341 15.73 -8.94 -11.58
CA VAL A 341 16.15 -9.22 -12.96
C VAL A 341 17.24 -10.28 -13.03
N ASN A 342 18.25 -10.21 -12.16
CA ASN A 342 19.35 -11.19 -12.13
C ASN A 342 18.83 -12.59 -11.80
N LEU A 343 17.88 -12.71 -10.86
CA LEU A 343 17.21 -13.97 -10.56
C LEU A 343 16.43 -14.53 -11.77
N ASN A 344 15.98 -13.68 -12.70
CA ASN A 344 15.28 -14.14 -13.90
C ASN A 344 16.24 -14.61 -15.01
N LEU A 345 17.44 -14.03 -15.10
CA LEU A 345 18.41 -14.35 -16.16
C LEU A 345 19.05 -15.73 -15.98
N HIS A 346 19.31 -16.15 -14.73
CA HIS A 346 19.84 -17.50 -14.45
C HIS A 346 18.93 -18.62 -14.97
N LYS A 347 17.61 -18.40 -15.02
CA LYS A 347 16.62 -19.32 -15.62
C LYS A 347 16.83 -19.55 -17.12
N SER A 348 17.24 -18.51 -17.85
CA SER A 348 17.44 -18.62 -19.31
C SER A 348 18.72 -19.38 -19.64
N ILE A 349 19.75 -19.23 -18.81
CA ILE A 349 21.03 -19.91 -19.02
C ILE A 349 20.88 -21.39 -18.63
N SER A 350 20.22 -21.71 -17.51
CA SER A 350 20.04 -23.13 -17.11
C SER A 350 19.14 -23.93 -18.05
N LYS A 351 18.16 -23.28 -18.71
CA LYS A 351 17.31 -23.93 -19.73
C LYS A 351 17.99 -24.12 -21.08
N ASN A 352 18.99 -23.29 -21.38
CA ASN A 352 19.72 -23.32 -22.66
C ASN A 352 21.06 -24.06 -22.55
N ALA A 353 21.45 -24.48 -21.34
CA ALA A 353 22.52 -25.46 -21.17
C ALA A 353 22.02 -26.78 -21.77
N LEU A 354 22.59 -27.16 -22.92
CA LEU A 354 22.43 -28.49 -23.49
C LEU A 354 22.76 -29.53 -22.41
N PRO A 355 22.02 -30.65 -22.31
CA PRO A 355 22.45 -31.75 -21.46
C PRO A 355 23.86 -32.15 -21.88
N ASP A 356 24.78 -32.23 -20.92
CA ASP A 356 26.15 -32.63 -21.15
C ASP A 356 26.16 -33.96 -21.93
N PRO A 357 26.64 -34.00 -23.19
CA PRO A 357 26.67 -35.24 -23.97
C PRO A 357 27.69 -36.27 -23.42
N CYS A 358 28.40 -35.95 -22.34
CA CYS A 358 29.46 -36.77 -21.76
C CYS A 358 29.01 -37.72 -20.62
N LEU A 359 27.72 -37.83 -20.31
CA LEU A 359 27.20 -38.88 -19.43
C LEU A 359 26.48 -39.96 -20.24
N ILE A 360 27.19 -40.56 -21.20
CA ILE A 360 26.89 -41.91 -21.68
C ILE A 360 27.41 -42.87 -20.60
N PRO A 361 26.60 -43.79 -20.04
CA PRO A 361 27.11 -44.78 -19.11
C PRO A 361 28.11 -45.67 -19.86
N SER A 362 29.39 -45.54 -19.53
CA SER A 362 30.42 -46.45 -20.02
C SER A 362 30.09 -47.87 -19.55
N GLY A 363 29.94 -48.76 -20.52
CA GLY A 363 29.61 -50.18 -20.45
C GLY A 363 29.89 -50.94 -19.15
N GLN A 364 28.90 -51.76 -18.78
CA GLN A 364 29.18 -53.04 -18.14
C GLN A 364 29.58 -54.05 -19.23
N PRO A 365 30.75 -54.71 -19.13
CA PRO A 365 31.08 -55.83 -20.00
C PRO A 365 30.59 -57.17 -19.42
N ALA A 366 30.08 -58.00 -20.34
CA ALA A 366 29.85 -59.44 -20.34
C ALA A 366 29.03 -60.08 -19.21
#